data_AF-A0A4R6Z6Z8-F1
#
_entry.id   AF-A0A4R6Z6Z8-F1
#
_cell.length_a   1.000
_cell.length_b   1.000
_cell.length_c   1.000
_cell.angle_alpha   90.00
_cell.angle_beta   90.00
_cell.angle_gamma   90.00
#
_symmetry.space_group_name_H-M   'P 1'
#
loop_
_entity.id
_entity.type
_entity.pdbx_description
1 polymer ?
#
loop_
_entity_poly.entity_id
_entity_poly.type
_entity_poly.pdbx_seq_one_letter_code
_entity_poly.pdbx_strand_id
1 'polypeptide(L)'
;MPQSRAVDPGRLLVLLLSLVWLLARLPVGYEAAVVVPPRGVPALAAHHSTATVAALPCTQSEPPEAGYEDEPGVDSADSSDEPAAAAPVVPANRIGSDPLHTYNENLWRAIHVPQRAPRVHVAILDGPVRDDHPDLPPVVHIAPRERPADGSCGGEDCCPRALPAAASWHATRVAGLIAAVRENGIGLAGLAEVGELVSIDTRIDGAGGDLRLAAALHCAIAYRGADGAPLRVVNMSLGTQVPPRSNALREALQAASDAGLLLVASAGNSGADIARLPRWPASFNAEAMLTVEARRYDGALSKNSNSGFGTVDIGAPAPERDEGPPVCSTSVASAHAGSAGCAGDYAHFDRTSAAAAIVSGAAALVWRDPRYADCSAVQLRQVLLQTGRYCRYGTDPGQAPVCMLDLAFLGDPLSPAAGLCSRRASD
;
A
#
# COMPACT_ATOMS: atom_id res chain seq x y z
N MET A 1 46.03 -18.20 25.45
CA MET A 1 45.40 -18.11 26.78
C MET A 1 45.02 -16.66 27.04
N PRO A 2 43.73 -16.39 27.32
CA PRO A 2 43.37 -15.45 28.38
C PRO A 2 42.44 -16.14 29.41
N GLN A 3 42.62 -15.76 30.68
CA GLN A 3 41.92 -16.34 31.84
C GLN A 3 40.55 -15.70 32.05
N SER A 4 39.53 -16.53 32.29
CA SER A 4 38.19 -16.12 32.73
C SER A 4 38.23 -15.62 34.18
N ARG A 5 37.77 -14.38 34.43
CA ARG A 5 37.50 -13.89 35.79
C ARG A 5 36.11 -14.37 36.24
N ALA A 6 36.06 -15.25 37.23
CA ALA A 6 34.83 -15.61 37.93
C ALA A 6 34.36 -14.43 38.78
N VAL A 7 33.05 -14.13 38.73
CA VAL A 7 32.41 -13.10 39.56
C VAL A 7 32.17 -13.68 40.96
N ASP A 8 32.63 -12.95 41.98
CA ASP A 8 32.51 -13.32 43.39
C ASP A 8 31.03 -13.28 43.84
N PRO A 9 30.44 -14.42 44.24
CA PRO A 9 29.04 -14.50 44.65
C PRO A 9 28.71 -13.64 45.89
N GLY A 10 29.70 -13.29 46.71
CA GLY A 10 29.52 -12.39 47.86
C GLY A 10 29.19 -10.95 47.46
N ARG A 11 29.71 -10.47 46.33
CA ARG A 11 29.42 -9.12 45.82
C ARG A 11 28.03 -9.00 45.18
N LEU A 12 27.51 -10.09 44.61
CA LEU A 12 26.17 -10.12 44.03
C LEU A 12 25.07 -10.05 45.11
N LEU A 13 25.30 -10.70 46.26
CA LEU A 13 24.36 -10.72 47.38
C LEU A 13 24.20 -9.34 48.04
N VAL A 14 25.29 -8.58 48.17
CA VAL A 14 25.26 -7.21 48.72
C VAL A 14 24.55 -6.24 47.80
N LEU A 15 24.70 -6.39 46.48
CA LEU A 15 23.99 -5.58 45.48
C LEU A 15 22.48 -5.87 45.47
N LEU A 16 22.08 -7.14 45.58
CA LEU A 16 20.68 -7.54 45.63
C LEU A 16 19.98 -7.05 46.91
N LEU A 17 20.65 -7.14 48.07
CA LEU A 17 20.09 -6.64 49.34
C LEU A 17 19.96 -5.11 49.36
N SER A 18 20.87 -4.39 48.68
CA SER A 18 20.81 -2.93 48.55
C SER A 18 19.66 -2.47 47.63
N LEU A 19 19.36 -3.23 46.58
CA LEU A 19 18.27 -2.94 45.64
C LEU A 19 16.89 -3.17 46.27
N VAL A 20 16.75 -4.23 47.08
CA VAL A 20 15.51 -4.53 47.83
C VAL A 20 15.22 -3.45 48.88
N TRP A 21 16.26 -2.92 49.52
CA TRP A 21 16.11 -1.81 50.48
C TRP A 21 15.69 -0.49 49.82
N LEU A 22 16.12 -0.25 48.57
CA LEU A 22 15.75 0.94 47.79
C LEU A 22 14.30 0.87 47.29
N LEU A 23 13.84 -0.30 46.86
CA LEU A 23 12.47 -0.52 46.37
C LEU A 23 11.42 -0.47 47.49
N ALA A 24 11.78 -0.83 48.72
CA ALA A 24 10.90 -0.77 49.89
C ALA A 24 10.64 0.66 50.42
N ARG A 25 11.28 1.68 49.85
CA ARG A 25 11.11 3.10 50.25
C ARG A 25 10.40 3.97 49.20
N LEU A 26 9.90 3.38 48.11
CA LEU A 26 9.08 4.11 47.15
C LEU A 26 7.63 4.18 47.67
N PRO A 27 7.04 5.38 47.81
CA PRO A 27 5.66 5.51 48.27
C PRO A 27 4.70 4.99 47.20
N VAL A 28 3.91 3.97 47.55
CA VAL A 28 2.75 3.51 46.78
C VAL A 28 1.53 4.30 47.25
N GLY A 29 0.97 5.14 46.38
CA GLY A 29 -0.25 5.87 46.63
C GLY A 29 -0.69 6.67 45.41
N TYR A 30 -1.58 6.08 44.59
CA TYR A 30 -2.41 6.82 43.65
C TYR A 30 -3.83 6.83 44.22
N GLU A 31 -4.17 7.91 44.95
CA GLU A 31 -5.57 8.31 45.11
C GLU A 31 -5.89 9.38 44.07
N ALA A 32 -7.11 9.31 43.53
CA ALA A 32 -7.64 10.23 42.54
C ALA A 32 -7.75 11.66 43.11
N ALA A 33 -6.96 12.59 42.58
CA ALA A 33 -7.12 14.01 42.86
C ALA A 33 -8.08 14.63 41.84
N VAL A 34 -9.31 14.89 42.31
CA VAL A 34 -10.26 15.81 41.66
C VAL A 34 -9.66 17.22 41.72
N VAL A 35 -9.35 17.80 40.55
CA VAL A 35 -8.91 19.19 40.45
C VAL A 35 -10.15 20.08 40.41
N VAL A 36 -10.37 20.85 41.49
CA VAL A 36 -11.34 21.95 41.54
C VAL A 36 -10.67 23.21 40.96
N PRO A 37 -11.24 23.89 39.94
CA PRO A 37 -10.68 25.13 39.43
C PRO A 37 -11.06 26.34 40.30
N PRO A 38 -10.22 27.38 40.41
CA PRO A 38 -10.54 28.59 41.13
C PRO A 38 -11.63 29.41 40.41
N ARG A 39 -12.53 29.98 41.20
CA ARG A 39 -13.66 30.81 40.77
C ARG A 39 -13.18 32.16 40.21
N GLY A 40 -13.66 32.51 39.01
CA GLY A 40 -13.61 33.89 38.51
C GLY A 40 -13.78 34.05 36.99
N VAL A 41 -15.04 34.28 36.56
CA VAL A 41 -15.50 34.99 35.33
C VAL A 41 -15.43 34.26 33.96
N PRO A 42 -16.40 34.48 33.04
CA PRO A 42 -17.77 33.95 33.01
C PRO A 42 -17.96 32.85 31.92
N ALA A 43 -19.06 32.11 32.02
CA ALA A 43 -19.42 31.00 31.13
C ALA A 43 -19.71 31.44 29.68
N LEU A 44 -19.14 30.72 28.70
CA LEU A 44 -19.72 30.57 27.36
C LEU A 44 -20.12 29.10 27.17
N ALA A 45 -21.39 28.88 26.88
CA ALA A 45 -22.03 27.58 26.79
C ALA A 45 -21.37 26.68 25.74
N ALA A 46 -21.05 25.45 26.13
CA ALA A 46 -20.78 24.37 25.19
C ALA A 46 -22.08 23.99 24.47
N HIS A 47 -22.25 24.45 23.23
CA HIS A 47 -23.21 23.84 22.32
C HIS A 47 -22.65 22.47 21.91
N HIS A 48 -23.20 21.39 22.48
CA HIS A 48 -23.19 20.09 21.83
C HIS A 48 -23.95 20.21 20.51
N SER A 49 -23.24 20.19 19.39
CA SER A 49 -23.83 19.96 18.08
C SER A 49 -23.40 18.58 17.61
N THR A 50 -24.28 17.62 17.80
CA THR A 50 -24.30 16.37 17.02
C THR A 50 -24.61 16.74 15.57
N ALA A 51 -23.58 17.00 14.77
CA ALA A 51 -23.72 17.14 13.32
C ALA A 51 -23.49 15.77 12.68
N THR A 52 -24.58 15.10 12.36
CA THR A 52 -24.64 14.00 11.40
C THR A 52 -23.99 14.48 10.10
N VAL A 53 -22.92 13.82 9.65
CA VAL A 53 -22.34 14.08 8.33
C VAL A 53 -23.33 13.55 7.29
N ALA A 54 -24.19 14.42 6.80
CA ALA A 54 -24.98 14.14 5.60
C ALA A 54 -24.03 14.11 4.39
N ALA A 55 -24.05 13.01 3.65
CA ALA A 55 -23.35 12.90 2.37
C ALA A 55 -23.90 13.97 1.40
N LEU A 56 -23.04 14.89 0.96
CA LEU A 56 -23.35 15.85 -0.10
C LEU A 56 -22.85 15.30 -1.45
N PRO A 57 -23.63 15.42 -2.54
CA PRO A 57 -23.27 14.85 -3.83
C PRO A 57 -22.19 15.69 -4.53
N CYS A 58 -21.19 15.01 -5.10
CA CYS A 58 -20.18 15.62 -5.97
C CYS A 58 -20.75 15.70 -7.40
N THR A 59 -20.65 16.87 -8.04
CA THR A 59 -21.04 17.10 -9.44
C THR A 59 -19.79 17.29 -10.30
N GLN A 60 -19.64 16.45 -11.33
CA GLN A 60 -18.54 16.51 -12.30
C GLN A 60 -18.70 17.70 -13.26
N SER A 61 -17.62 18.38 -13.61
CA SER A 61 -17.56 19.24 -14.81
C SER A 61 -17.14 18.40 -16.02
N GLU A 62 -17.90 18.48 -17.10
CA GLU A 62 -17.63 17.77 -18.37
C GLU A 62 -16.27 18.15 -18.99
N PRO A 63 -15.61 17.24 -19.73
CA PRO A 63 -14.38 17.55 -20.46
C PRO A 63 -14.66 18.53 -21.61
N PRO A 64 -13.70 19.40 -21.99
CA PRO A 64 -13.90 20.33 -23.09
C PRO A 64 -14.01 19.56 -24.42
N GLU A 65 -15.01 19.92 -25.23
CA GLU A 65 -15.22 19.40 -26.57
C GLU A 65 -13.98 19.59 -27.46
N ALA A 66 -13.65 18.56 -28.22
CA ALA A 66 -12.57 18.59 -29.20
C ALA A 66 -12.94 19.50 -30.38
N GLY A 67 -12.19 20.60 -30.55
CA GLY A 67 -12.20 21.40 -31.76
C GLY A 67 -11.48 20.66 -32.89
N TYR A 68 -12.26 20.23 -33.89
CA TYR A 68 -11.79 19.76 -35.18
C TYR A 68 -11.36 20.99 -36.02
N GLU A 69 -10.12 21.04 -36.48
CA GLU A 69 -9.72 21.91 -37.59
C GLU A 69 -9.40 21.04 -38.80
N ASP A 70 -10.22 21.22 -39.84
CA ASP A 70 -10.05 20.73 -41.22
C ASP A 70 -8.82 21.34 -41.87
N GLU A 71 -8.10 20.58 -42.71
CA GLU A 71 -7.36 21.04 -43.89
C GLU A 71 -7.05 19.81 -44.79
N PRO A 72 -6.80 19.96 -46.11
CA PRO A 72 -7.59 19.31 -47.15
C PRO A 72 -6.83 18.21 -47.92
N GLY A 73 -7.62 17.48 -48.72
CA GLY A 73 -7.26 16.18 -49.29
C GLY A 73 -6.26 16.15 -50.46
N VAL A 74 -5.86 14.92 -50.76
CA VAL A 74 -5.24 14.50 -52.02
C VAL A 74 -5.78 13.12 -52.40
N ASP A 75 -5.95 12.96 -53.71
CA ASP A 75 -6.80 12.05 -54.47
C ASP A 75 -6.67 10.52 -54.31
N SER A 76 -7.79 9.92 -54.74
CA SER A 76 -8.18 8.54 -54.94
C SER A 76 -7.40 7.69 -55.97
N ALA A 77 -7.31 6.39 -55.68
CA ALA A 77 -7.40 5.20 -56.57
C ALA A 77 -6.93 3.98 -55.74
N ASP A 78 -7.39 2.73 -55.83
CA ASP A 78 -8.48 1.98 -56.50
C ASP A 78 -8.49 0.57 -55.83
N SER A 79 -9.63 -0.11 -55.91
CA SER A 79 -9.98 -1.53 -55.64
C SER A 79 -8.93 -2.56 -55.18
N SER A 80 -9.25 -3.37 -54.16
CA SER A 80 -9.85 -4.72 -54.29
C SER A 80 -9.68 -5.56 -53.02
N ASP A 81 -10.71 -6.35 -52.72
CA ASP A 81 -10.89 -7.36 -51.67
C ASP A 81 -9.65 -8.02 -51.02
N GLU A 82 -9.58 -8.06 -49.68
CA GLU A 82 -9.03 -9.19 -48.90
C GLU A 82 -9.58 -9.21 -47.45
N PRO A 83 -9.61 -10.40 -46.79
CA PRO A 83 -10.62 -10.75 -45.80
C PRO A 83 -10.31 -10.27 -44.38
N ALA A 84 -11.35 -10.27 -43.54
CA ALA A 84 -11.29 -9.97 -42.11
C ALA A 84 -10.07 -10.61 -41.43
N ALA A 85 -9.12 -9.77 -41.02
CA ALA A 85 -7.95 -10.18 -40.27
C ALA A 85 -8.42 -10.80 -38.95
N ALA A 86 -8.22 -12.11 -38.82
CA ALA A 86 -8.29 -12.81 -37.55
C ALA A 86 -7.36 -12.08 -36.57
N ALA A 87 -7.87 -11.82 -35.35
CA ALA A 87 -7.08 -11.28 -34.26
C ALA A 87 -5.76 -12.08 -34.17
N PRO A 88 -4.60 -11.43 -34.06
CA PRO A 88 -3.33 -12.15 -34.04
C PRO A 88 -3.33 -13.11 -32.86
N VAL A 89 -3.30 -14.40 -33.17
CA VAL A 89 -3.07 -15.46 -32.18
C VAL A 89 -1.65 -15.27 -31.68
N VAL A 90 -1.50 -14.63 -30.53
CA VAL A 90 -0.21 -14.39 -29.87
C VAL A 90 0.37 -15.76 -29.47
N PRO A 91 1.59 -16.12 -29.89
CA PRO A 91 2.23 -17.36 -29.45
C PRO A 91 2.39 -17.35 -27.93
N ALA A 92 2.06 -18.47 -27.28
CA ALA A 92 2.06 -18.66 -25.82
C ALA A 92 3.40 -18.35 -25.11
N ASN A 93 4.48 -18.07 -25.84
CA ASN A 93 5.83 -17.83 -25.31
C ASN A 93 6.16 -16.39 -24.91
N ARG A 94 5.20 -15.45 -24.87
CA ARG A 94 5.47 -14.07 -24.38
C ARG A 94 4.85 -13.72 -23.03
N ILE A 95 3.93 -14.54 -22.51
CA ILE A 95 3.33 -14.34 -21.17
C ILE A 95 4.12 -15.14 -20.09
N GLY A 96 5.07 -15.99 -20.49
CA GLY A 96 5.75 -16.96 -19.63
C GLY A 96 7.03 -16.50 -18.90
N SER A 97 7.31 -15.20 -18.79
CA SER A 97 8.58 -14.73 -18.21
C SER A 97 8.47 -13.65 -17.15
N ASP A 98 7.30 -13.46 -16.52
CA ASP A 98 7.25 -12.71 -15.26
C ASP A 98 7.63 -13.63 -14.10
N PRO A 99 8.82 -13.45 -13.50
CA PRO A 99 9.29 -14.35 -12.45
C PRO A 99 8.46 -14.25 -11.17
N LEU A 100 7.71 -13.16 -10.95
CA LEU A 100 6.76 -13.10 -9.84
C LEU A 100 5.75 -14.25 -9.94
N HIS A 101 5.33 -14.57 -11.16
CA HIS A 101 4.35 -15.62 -11.45
C HIS A 101 5.01 -16.99 -11.63
N THR A 102 6.18 -17.04 -12.27
CA THR A 102 6.91 -18.30 -12.49
C THR A 102 7.36 -18.96 -11.18
N TYR A 103 7.70 -18.15 -10.17
CA TYR A 103 8.26 -18.63 -8.90
C TYR A 103 7.28 -18.52 -7.72
N ASN A 104 6.05 -18.07 -7.96
CA ASN A 104 4.96 -18.13 -6.99
C ASN A 104 3.67 -18.64 -7.66
N GLU A 105 3.51 -19.97 -7.64
CA GLU A 105 2.37 -20.67 -8.25
C GLU A 105 1.01 -20.18 -7.71
N ASN A 106 0.94 -19.80 -6.43
CA ASN A 106 -0.31 -19.33 -5.83
C ASN A 106 -0.68 -17.94 -6.32
N LEU A 107 0.28 -17.03 -6.50
CA LEU A 107 0.04 -15.74 -7.16
C LEU A 107 -0.37 -15.92 -8.62
N TRP A 108 0.34 -16.79 -9.35
CA TRP A 108 0.00 -17.10 -10.73
C TRP A 108 -1.42 -17.66 -10.88
N ARG A 109 -1.81 -18.63 -10.04
CA ARG A 109 -3.17 -19.19 -10.07
C ARG A 109 -4.22 -18.15 -9.68
N ALA A 110 -3.92 -17.31 -8.69
CA ALA A 110 -4.84 -16.29 -8.20
C ALA A 110 -5.21 -15.26 -9.28
N ILE A 111 -4.25 -14.79 -10.09
CA ILE A 111 -4.58 -13.83 -11.15
C ILE A 111 -5.49 -14.44 -12.23
N HIS A 112 -5.48 -15.77 -12.42
CA HIS A 112 -6.36 -16.45 -13.38
C HIS A 112 -7.77 -16.72 -12.81
N VAL A 113 -8.01 -16.45 -11.53
CA VAL A 113 -9.36 -16.52 -10.96
C VAL A 113 -10.21 -15.39 -11.56
N PRO A 114 -11.42 -15.67 -12.07
CA PRO A 114 -12.28 -14.64 -12.67
C PRO A 114 -12.59 -13.48 -11.70
N GLN A 115 -12.22 -12.26 -12.12
CA GLN A 115 -12.45 -11.02 -11.38
C GLN A 115 -13.85 -10.46 -11.69
N ARG A 116 -14.87 -10.90 -10.94
CA ARG A 116 -16.30 -10.69 -11.27
C ARG A 116 -17.01 -9.61 -10.45
N ALA A 117 -16.43 -9.13 -9.34
CA ALA A 117 -17.02 -8.04 -8.56
C ALA A 117 -16.91 -6.70 -9.34
N PRO A 118 -17.34 -5.54 -8.80
CA PRO A 118 -17.00 -4.22 -9.35
C PRO A 118 -15.51 -3.89 -9.25
N ARG A 119 -15.00 -3.05 -10.14
CA ARG A 119 -13.56 -2.72 -10.17
C ARG A 119 -13.21 -1.89 -8.95
N VAL A 120 -11.98 -2.06 -8.47
CA VAL A 120 -11.48 -1.37 -7.28
C VAL A 120 -10.54 -0.26 -7.73
N HIS A 121 -10.69 0.95 -7.21
CA HIS A 121 -9.72 2.02 -7.40
C HIS A 121 -8.56 1.87 -6.40
N VAL A 122 -7.34 2.06 -6.89
CA VAL A 122 -6.11 1.93 -6.09
C VAL A 122 -5.31 3.22 -6.21
N ALA A 123 -4.90 3.77 -5.07
CA ALA A 123 -4.03 4.94 -5.01
C ALA A 123 -2.57 4.56 -4.75
N ILE A 124 -1.66 5.26 -5.41
CA ILE A 124 -0.21 5.21 -5.21
C ILE A 124 0.23 6.56 -4.67
N LEU A 125 0.62 6.58 -3.40
CA LEU A 125 1.19 7.74 -2.73
C LEU A 125 2.70 7.67 -2.93
N ASP A 126 3.19 8.36 -3.96
CA ASP A 126 4.59 8.35 -4.42
C ASP A 126 4.86 9.63 -5.24
N GLY A 127 5.74 9.59 -6.23
CA GLY A 127 5.75 10.54 -7.34
C GLY A 127 4.78 10.17 -8.47
N PRO A 128 4.81 10.90 -9.59
CA PRO A 128 3.94 10.67 -10.73
C PRO A 128 4.31 9.35 -11.43
N VAL A 129 3.27 8.55 -11.71
CA VAL A 129 3.35 7.40 -12.61
C VAL A 129 3.49 7.88 -14.05
N ARG A 130 4.19 7.12 -14.89
CA ARG A 130 4.19 7.31 -16.36
C ARG A 130 2.82 6.91 -16.92
N ASP A 131 2.03 7.89 -17.35
CA ASP A 131 0.67 7.73 -17.88
C ASP A 131 0.61 7.29 -19.35
N ASP A 132 1.71 7.43 -20.10
CA ASP A 132 1.83 6.98 -21.49
C ASP A 132 2.45 5.57 -21.66
N HIS A 133 2.60 4.80 -20.56
CA HIS A 133 3.11 3.45 -20.65
C HIS A 133 2.05 2.51 -21.26
N PRO A 134 2.33 1.80 -22.37
CA PRO A 134 1.31 1.02 -23.11
C PRO A 134 0.75 -0.16 -22.31
N ASP A 135 1.47 -0.61 -21.29
CA ASP A 135 1.07 -1.71 -20.39
C ASP A 135 0.41 -1.25 -19.08
N LEU A 136 0.11 0.05 -18.93
CA LEU A 136 -0.63 0.56 -17.77
C LEU A 136 -2.04 1.02 -18.17
N PRO A 137 -3.04 0.86 -17.30
CA PRO A 137 -4.34 1.49 -17.49
C PRO A 137 -4.20 3.01 -17.39
N PRO A 138 -5.20 3.79 -17.86
CA PRO A 138 -5.23 5.23 -17.65
C PRO A 138 -5.02 5.60 -16.18
N VAL A 139 -4.13 6.58 -15.95
CA VAL A 139 -3.76 7.04 -14.61
C VAL A 139 -4.38 8.39 -14.31
N VAL A 140 -4.95 8.52 -13.11
CA VAL A 140 -5.45 9.79 -12.60
C VAL A 140 -4.39 10.44 -11.71
N HIS A 141 -3.88 11.61 -12.10
CA HIS A 141 -2.85 12.34 -11.37
C HIS A 141 -3.44 13.40 -10.43
N ILE A 142 -3.10 13.32 -9.15
CA ILE A 142 -3.50 14.26 -8.11
C ILE A 142 -2.25 14.86 -7.47
N ALA A 143 -2.23 16.18 -7.33
CA ALA A 143 -1.24 16.88 -6.53
C ALA A 143 -1.93 17.46 -5.30
N PRO A 144 -1.72 16.91 -4.08
CA PRO A 144 -2.32 17.46 -2.87
C PRO A 144 -2.02 18.95 -2.69
N ARG A 145 -2.93 19.71 -2.09
CA ARG A 145 -2.60 20.98 -1.45
C ARG A 145 -2.58 20.79 0.06
N GLU A 146 -1.64 21.44 0.74
CA GLU A 146 -1.69 21.48 2.20
C GLU A 146 -3.00 22.15 2.62
N ARG A 147 -3.71 21.53 3.57
CA ARG A 147 -4.97 22.09 4.08
C ARG A 147 -4.66 23.42 4.79
N PRO A 148 -5.23 24.55 4.35
CA PRO A 148 -5.05 25.82 5.04
C PRO A 148 -5.59 25.73 6.49
N ALA A 149 -4.93 26.40 7.43
CA ALA A 149 -5.30 26.38 8.85
C ALA A 149 -6.72 26.93 9.13
N ASP A 150 -7.29 27.69 8.19
CA ASP A 150 -8.65 28.22 8.26
C ASP A 150 -9.73 27.25 7.73
N GLY A 151 -9.33 26.04 7.28
CA GLY A 151 -10.26 25.02 6.78
C GLY A 151 -10.91 25.34 5.45
N SER A 152 -10.42 26.35 4.71
CA SER A 152 -11.03 26.87 3.47
C SER A 152 -11.08 25.90 2.29
N CYS A 153 -10.35 24.78 2.32
CA CYS A 153 -10.53 23.73 1.32
C CYS A 153 -11.71 22.83 1.71
N GLY A 154 -12.84 23.00 1.01
CA GLY A 154 -14.02 22.14 1.07
C GLY A 154 -14.16 21.35 -0.23
N GLY A 155 -14.31 20.02 -0.14
CA GLY A 155 -14.57 19.18 -1.32
C GLY A 155 -13.37 18.99 -2.26
N GLU A 156 -13.65 18.92 -3.57
CA GLU A 156 -12.69 18.64 -4.66
C GLU A 156 -11.54 19.67 -4.74
N ASP A 157 -11.74 20.87 -4.17
CA ASP A 157 -10.74 21.95 -4.12
C ASP A 157 -9.48 21.60 -3.29
N CYS A 158 -9.56 20.62 -2.38
CA CYS A 158 -8.39 20.17 -1.63
C CYS A 158 -7.41 19.33 -2.51
N CYS A 159 -7.84 18.85 -3.67
CA CYS A 159 -7.12 17.84 -4.45
C CYS A 159 -7.07 18.21 -5.93
N PRO A 160 -6.28 19.24 -6.31
CA PRO A 160 -6.20 19.66 -7.69
C PRO A 160 -5.59 18.56 -8.57
N ARG A 161 -6.14 18.47 -9.78
CA ARG A 161 -5.66 17.61 -10.86
C ARG A 161 -4.68 18.42 -11.71
N ALA A 162 -3.43 17.93 -11.86
CA ALA A 162 -2.46 18.19 -12.95
C ALA A 162 -0.99 18.32 -12.48
N LEU A 163 -0.12 17.46 -13.03
CA LEU A 163 1.27 17.73 -13.43
C LEU A 163 1.62 16.79 -14.61
N PRO A 164 1.90 17.29 -15.83
CA PRO A 164 2.56 16.51 -16.89
C PRO A 164 4.04 16.24 -16.57
N ALA A 165 4.56 15.13 -17.09
CA ALA A 165 5.66 14.33 -16.56
C ALA A 165 7.02 15.02 -16.23
N ALA A 166 7.48 14.79 -15.00
CA ALA A 166 8.85 14.33 -14.74
C ALA A 166 8.73 12.93 -14.11
N ALA A 167 8.97 11.89 -14.92
CA ALA A 167 8.58 10.53 -14.63
C ALA A 167 9.28 9.95 -13.38
N SER A 168 8.51 9.60 -12.32
CA SER A 168 9.04 8.79 -11.23
C SER A 168 9.08 7.33 -11.72
N TRP A 169 10.29 6.84 -11.98
CA TRP A 169 10.52 5.42 -12.28
C TRP A 169 10.00 4.52 -11.15
N HIS A 170 9.98 5.03 -9.91
CA HIS A 170 9.56 4.27 -8.73
C HIS A 170 8.04 4.05 -8.72
N ALA A 171 7.25 5.12 -8.83
CA ALA A 171 5.78 5.03 -8.91
C ALA A 171 5.33 4.20 -10.11
N THR A 172 6.00 4.34 -11.25
CA THR A 172 5.71 3.55 -12.46
C THR A 172 5.91 2.05 -12.23
N ARG A 173 6.92 1.65 -11.47
CA ARG A 173 7.12 0.23 -11.11
C ARG A 173 6.13 -0.27 -10.06
N VAL A 174 5.68 0.59 -9.16
CA VAL A 174 4.58 0.26 -8.24
C VAL A 174 3.30 -0.01 -9.04
N ALA A 175 2.99 0.87 -10.00
CA ALA A 175 1.83 0.75 -10.88
C ALA A 175 1.79 -0.57 -11.64
N GLY A 176 2.91 -0.99 -12.23
CA GLY A 176 2.98 -2.23 -13.02
C GLY A 176 2.64 -3.48 -12.21
N LEU A 177 3.20 -3.63 -11.00
CA LEU A 177 2.90 -4.79 -10.16
C LEU A 177 1.44 -4.82 -9.70
N ILE A 178 0.84 -3.66 -9.45
CA ILE A 178 -0.56 -3.57 -9.02
C ILE A 178 -1.50 -3.90 -10.20
N ALA A 179 -1.31 -3.25 -11.35
CA ALA A 179 -2.36 -3.09 -12.34
C ALA A 179 -1.90 -3.09 -13.82
N ALA A 180 -0.70 -3.58 -14.16
CA ALA A 180 -0.35 -3.74 -15.57
C ALA A 180 -1.42 -4.55 -16.34
N VAL A 181 -1.72 -4.09 -17.55
CA VAL A 181 -2.87 -4.53 -18.33
C VAL A 181 -2.70 -5.98 -18.75
N ARG A 182 -3.62 -6.83 -18.32
CA ARG A 182 -3.57 -8.26 -18.62
C ARG A 182 -4.04 -8.53 -20.04
N GLU A 183 -3.50 -9.59 -20.63
CA GLU A 183 -3.97 -10.16 -21.91
C GLU A 183 -3.90 -9.20 -23.12
N ASN A 184 -3.13 -8.11 -23.04
CA ASN A 184 -2.88 -7.17 -24.16
C ASN A 184 -1.75 -7.62 -25.11
N GLY A 185 -1.12 -8.78 -24.84
CA GLY A 185 -0.07 -9.37 -25.67
C GLY A 185 1.32 -8.73 -25.54
N ILE A 186 1.52 -7.83 -24.57
CA ILE A 186 2.81 -7.22 -24.26
C ILE A 186 3.14 -7.41 -22.78
N GLY A 187 4.42 -7.25 -22.43
CA GLY A 187 4.80 -6.99 -21.05
C GLY A 187 4.49 -8.07 -20.02
N LEU A 188 3.85 -7.62 -18.94
CA LEU A 188 3.57 -8.40 -17.74
C LEU A 188 2.11 -8.25 -17.31
N ALA A 189 1.68 -9.10 -16.38
CA ALA A 189 0.33 -9.05 -15.83
C ALA A 189 0.36 -8.49 -14.39
N GLY A 190 -0.29 -7.35 -14.19
CA GLY A 190 -0.57 -6.84 -12.85
C GLY A 190 -1.48 -7.79 -12.09
N LEU A 191 -1.50 -7.67 -10.76
CA LEU A 191 -2.30 -8.55 -9.92
C LEU A 191 -3.81 -8.32 -10.05
N ALA A 192 -4.26 -7.07 -10.26
CA ALA A 192 -5.67 -6.73 -10.28
C ALA A 192 -6.06 -5.90 -11.52
N GLU A 193 -7.27 -6.14 -12.03
CA GLU A 193 -7.93 -5.21 -12.94
C GLU A 193 -8.61 -4.12 -12.12
N VAL A 194 -7.95 -2.97 -12.03
CA VAL A 194 -8.43 -1.81 -11.26
C VAL A 194 -9.40 -0.96 -12.08
N GLY A 195 -10.23 -0.19 -11.38
CA GLY A 195 -11.16 0.75 -12.01
C GLY A 195 -10.38 1.95 -12.54
N GLU A 196 -9.69 2.61 -11.63
CA GLU A 196 -8.74 3.67 -11.92
C GLU A 196 -7.51 3.47 -11.03
N LEU A 197 -6.36 3.74 -11.61
CA LEU A 197 -5.11 3.85 -10.88
C LEU A 197 -4.86 5.34 -10.59
N VAL A 198 -4.77 5.70 -9.31
CA VAL A 198 -4.68 7.09 -8.89
C VAL A 198 -3.27 7.38 -8.36
N SER A 199 -2.51 8.22 -9.03
CA SER A 199 -1.19 8.66 -8.59
C SER A 199 -1.33 9.95 -7.79
N ILE A 200 -1.03 9.91 -6.49
CA ILE A 200 -1.10 11.07 -5.59
C ILE A 200 0.32 11.50 -5.23
N ASP A 201 0.75 12.67 -5.69
CA ASP A 201 2.14 13.12 -5.56
C ASP A 201 2.46 13.58 -4.13
N THR A 202 3.31 12.81 -3.46
CA THR A 202 3.78 13.04 -2.09
C THR A 202 5.18 13.64 -2.04
N ARG A 203 5.83 13.87 -3.18
CA ARG A 203 7.14 14.52 -3.21
C ARG A 203 7.01 15.96 -2.74
N ILE A 204 7.97 16.38 -1.92
CA ILE A 204 8.17 17.78 -1.54
C ILE A 204 9.60 18.13 -1.90
N ASP A 205 9.80 19.32 -2.43
CA ASP A 205 11.10 19.98 -2.39
C ASP A 205 11.39 20.41 -0.93
N GLY A 206 12.08 19.56 -0.15
CA GLY A 206 12.54 19.91 1.21
C GLY A 206 11.79 19.25 2.39
N ALA A 207 12.04 19.76 3.59
CA ALA A 207 11.69 19.11 4.87
C ALA A 207 10.24 19.40 5.35
N GLY A 208 9.24 18.74 4.75
CA GLY A 208 7.81 18.82 5.16
C GLY A 208 6.98 17.55 4.92
N GLY A 209 7.63 16.39 4.71
CA GLY A 209 7.04 15.18 4.13
C GLY A 209 5.79 14.61 4.82
N ASP A 210 5.65 14.82 6.14
CA ASP A 210 4.54 14.30 6.93
C ASP A 210 3.22 15.03 6.68
N LEU A 211 3.23 16.36 6.56
CA LEU A 211 2.04 17.15 6.23
C LEU A 211 1.54 16.90 4.81
N ARG A 212 2.46 16.74 3.85
CA ARG A 212 2.10 16.37 2.47
C ARG A 212 1.48 14.98 2.40
N LEU A 213 2.04 14.02 3.13
CA LEU A 213 1.49 12.68 3.19
C LEU A 213 0.10 12.68 3.85
N ALA A 214 -0.11 13.47 4.91
CA ALA A 214 -1.43 13.68 5.51
C ALA A 214 -2.43 14.27 4.50
N ALA A 215 -2.05 15.30 3.75
CA ALA A 215 -2.87 15.87 2.69
C ALA A 215 -3.20 14.86 1.58
N ALA A 216 -2.23 14.03 1.18
CA ALA A 216 -2.43 12.96 0.20
C ALA A 216 -3.44 11.91 0.68
N LEU A 217 -3.40 11.53 1.96
CA LEU A 217 -4.38 10.63 2.57
C LEU A 217 -5.78 11.25 2.58
N HIS A 218 -5.91 12.54 2.90
CA HIS A 218 -7.21 13.22 2.78
C HIS A 218 -7.73 13.24 1.34
N CYS A 219 -6.85 13.40 0.34
CA CYS A 219 -7.25 13.24 -1.06
C CYS A 219 -7.72 11.82 -1.39
N ALA A 220 -7.06 10.80 -0.85
CA ALA A 220 -7.50 9.42 -1.03
C ALA A 220 -8.90 9.17 -0.44
N ILE A 221 -9.21 9.75 0.73
CA ILE A 221 -10.53 9.66 1.37
C ILE A 221 -11.62 10.34 0.52
N ALA A 222 -11.32 11.54 0.02
CA ALA A 222 -12.26 12.35 -0.74
C ALA A 222 -12.51 11.83 -2.16
N TYR A 223 -11.56 11.09 -2.73
CA TYR A 223 -11.62 10.63 -4.11
C TYR A 223 -12.88 9.81 -4.41
N ARG A 224 -13.49 10.11 -5.55
CA ARG A 224 -14.52 9.29 -6.20
C ARG A 224 -14.11 9.07 -7.64
N GLY A 225 -14.14 7.82 -8.09
CA GLY A 225 -13.84 7.49 -9.47
C GLY A 225 -14.93 7.96 -10.43
N ALA A 226 -14.67 7.83 -11.73
CA ALA A 226 -15.65 8.20 -12.76
C ALA A 226 -17.00 7.45 -12.63
N ASP A 227 -16.98 6.25 -12.04
CA ASP A 227 -18.16 5.43 -11.71
C ASP A 227 -18.82 5.80 -10.36
N GLY A 228 -18.31 6.82 -9.67
CA GLY A 228 -18.76 7.27 -8.36
C GLY A 228 -18.28 6.40 -7.19
N ALA A 229 -17.51 5.34 -7.43
CA ALA A 229 -17.02 4.46 -6.38
C ALA A 229 -15.83 5.11 -5.62
N PRO A 230 -15.68 4.82 -4.30
CA PRO A 230 -14.55 5.33 -3.53
C PRO A 230 -13.25 4.57 -3.85
N LEU A 231 -12.11 5.17 -3.51
CA LEU A 231 -10.87 4.42 -3.36
C LEU A 231 -11.04 3.31 -2.32
N ARG A 232 -10.30 2.21 -2.47
CA ARG A 232 -10.29 1.12 -1.49
C ARG A 232 -8.90 0.73 -1.01
N VAL A 233 -7.87 0.86 -1.86
CA VAL A 233 -6.48 0.53 -1.50
C VAL A 233 -5.59 1.75 -1.66
N VAL A 234 -4.70 1.97 -0.71
CA VAL A 234 -3.69 3.04 -0.72
C VAL A 234 -2.31 2.41 -0.51
N ASN A 235 -1.49 2.41 -1.56
CA ASN A 235 -0.10 1.97 -1.51
C ASN A 235 0.82 3.13 -1.11
N MET A 236 1.59 2.94 -0.03
CA MET A 236 2.60 3.86 0.50
C MET A 236 3.98 3.20 0.48
N SER A 237 4.61 3.15 -0.69
CA SER A 237 5.98 2.65 -0.86
C SER A 237 7.02 3.73 -0.51
N LEU A 238 6.85 4.36 0.63
CA LEU A 238 7.66 5.49 1.11
C LEU A 238 7.91 5.39 2.61
N GLY A 239 8.87 6.15 3.11
CA GLY A 239 8.99 6.37 4.54
C GLY A 239 10.33 6.95 4.99
N THR A 240 10.37 7.32 6.26
CA THR A 240 11.52 7.98 6.90
C THR A 240 11.71 7.48 8.33
N GLN A 241 12.95 7.54 8.83
CA GLN A 241 13.25 7.32 10.26
C GLN A 241 13.02 8.60 11.08
N VAL A 242 12.80 9.74 10.44
CA VAL A 242 12.48 11.00 11.12
C VAL A 242 11.08 10.89 11.71
N PRO A 243 10.91 11.02 13.04
CA PRO A 243 9.58 11.03 13.64
C PRO A 243 8.71 12.15 13.07
N PRO A 244 7.39 11.92 12.91
CA PRO A 244 6.47 12.94 12.45
C PRO A 244 6.48 14.11 13.43
N ARG A 245 6.47 15.33 12.90
CA ARG A 245 6.57 16.56 13.70
C ARG A 245 5.24 16.96 14.33
N SER A 246 4.13 16.41 13.82
CA SER A 246 2.77 16.65 14.30
C SER A 246 1.94 15.37 14.30
N ASN A 247 0.76 15.42 14.93
CA ASN A 247 -0.22 14.33 14.89
C ASN A 247 -0.97 14.24 13.55
N ALA A 248 -0.81 15.20 12.64
CA ALA A 248 -1.59 15.28 11.40
C ALA A 248 -1.48 13.99 10.56
N LEU A 249 -0.27 13.41 10.43
CA LEU A 249 -0.09 12.17 9.70
C LEU A 249 -0.77 10.98 10.39
N ARG A 250 -0.70 10.90 11.73
CA ARG A 250 -1.37 9.86 12.52
C ARG A 250 -2.89 9.94 12.35
N GLU A 251 -3.44 11.15 12.48
CA GLU A 251 -4.86 11.42 12.35
C GLU A 251 -5.36 11.14 10.92
N ALA A 252 -4.58 11.52 9.89
CA ALA A 252 -4.93 11.23 8.51
C ALA A 252 -4.91 9.72 8.19
N LEU A 253 -3.95 8.96 8.73
CA LEU A 253 -3.92 7.49 8.61
C LEU A 253 -5.13 6.85 9.29
N GLN A 254 -5.47 7.30 10.51
CA GLN A 254 -6.65 6.80 11.21
C GLN A 254 -7.93 7.14 10.43
N ALA A 255 -8.09 8.38 9.98
CA ALA A 255 -9.24 8.81 9.19
C ALA A 255 -9.36 8.02 7.88
N ALA A 256 -8.24 7.67 7.23
CA ALA A 256 -8.24 6.85 6.03
C ALA A 256 -8.68 5.40 6.32
N SER A 257 -8.19 4.82 7.42
CA SER A 257 -8.64 3.52 7.92
C SER A 257 -10.14 3.52 8.23
N ASP A 258 -10.63 4.53 8.94
CA ASP A 258 -12.04 4.70 9.33
C ASP A 258 -12.95 4.92 8.12
N ALA A 259 -12.44 5.57 7.07
CA ALA A 259 -13.12 5.73 5.78
C ALA A 259 -13.17 4.43 4.95
N GLY A 260 -12.62 3.32 5.45
CA GLY A 260 -12.64 2.03 4.79
C GLY A 260 -11.54 1.83 3.75
N LEU A 261 -10.47 2.62 3.79
CA LEU A 261 -9.28 2.42 2.97
C LEU A 261 -8.35 1.39 3.60
N LEU A 262 -7.94 0.39 2.83
CA LEU A 262 -6.82 -0.47 3.20
C LEU A 262 -5.51 0.26 2.90
N LEU A 263 -4.71 0.46 3.94
CA LEU A 263 -3.44 1.18 3.88
C LEU A 263 -2.29 0.16 3.80
N VAL A 264 -1.46 0.22 2.78
CA VAL A 264 -0.34 -0.73 2.60
C VAL A 264 0.97 0.04 2.63
N ALA A 265 1.79 -0.15 3.66
CA ALA A 265 3.04 0.58 3.85
C ALA A 265 4.27 -0.33 3.73
N SER A 266 5.30 0.13 3.02
CA SER A 266 6.58 -0.59 2.95
C SER A 266 7.36 -0.48 4.27
N ALA A 267 7.90 -1.58 4.79
CA ALA A 267 8.65 -1.60 6.05
C ALA A 267 10.00 -0.84 5.99
N GLY A 268 10.55 -0.62 4.79
CA GLY A 268 11.83 0.07 4.55
C GLY A 268 13.00 -0.86 4.28
N ASN A 269 14.11 -0.28 3.83
CA ASN A 269 15.18 -1.01 3.14
C ASN A 269 16.56 -0.82 3.82
N SER A 270 16.62 -0.89 5.15
CA SER A 270 17.83 -0.64 5.94
C SER A 270 18.34 -1.87 6.71
N GLY A 271 17.71 -3.04 6.53
CA GLY A 271 18.00 -4.25 7.32
C GLY A 271 17.72 -4.08 8.82
N ALA A 272 16.87 -3.13 9.18
CA ALA A 272 16.62 -2.73 10.56
C ALA A 272 15.37 -3.44 11.13
N ASP A 273 15.37 -3.63 12.44
CA ASP A 273 14.18 -4.01 13.21
C ASP A 273 13.37 -2.73 13.54
N ILE A 274 12.25 -2.51 12.86
CA ILE A 274 11.40 -1.32 13.05
C ILE A 274 10.59 -1.36 14.34
N ALA A 275 10.56 -2.49 15.06
CA ALA A 275 10.06 -2.53 16.44
C ALA A 275 11.02 -1.81 17.41
N ARG A 276 12.31 -1.69 17.03
CA ARG A 276 13.35 -0.99 17.82
C ARG A 276 13.73 0.36 17.23
N LEU A 277 13.72 0.47 15.90
CA LEU A 277 14.09 1.68 15.16
C LEU A 277 12.91 2.07 14.25
N PRO A 278 11.88 2.75 14.79
CA PRO A 278 10.67 3.07 14.07
C PRO A 278 10.90 3.77 12.74
N ARG A 279 10.04 3.48 11.77
CA ARG A 279 10.00 4.10 10.44
C ARG A 279 8.57 4.51 10.12
N TRP A 280 8.38 5.72 9.64
CA TRP A 280 7.05 6.29 9.43
C TRP A 280 6.74 6.38 7.93
N PRO A 281 5.52 6.04 7.49
CA PRO A 281 4.36 5.70 8.31
C PRO A 281 4.30 4.24 8.81
N ALA A 282 5.18 3.33 8.35
CA ALA A 282 5.13 1.89 8.63
C ALA A 282 5.02 1.45 10.11
N SER A 283 5.49 2.26 11.06
CA SER A 283 5.40 2.01 12.50
C SER A 283 4.16 2.62 13.16
N PHE A 284 3.28 3.27 12.41
CA PHE A 284 1.93 3.59 12.90
C PHE A 284 1.07 2.33 12.93
N ASN A 285 0.14 2.31 13.89
CA ASN A 285 -0.86 1.26 13.99
C ASN A 285 -2.23 1.88 13.68
N ALA A 286 -2.75 1.61 12.49
CA ALA A 286 -4.14 1.87 12.12
C ALA A 286 -4.80 0.52 11.78
N GLU A 287 -6.07 0.36 12.11
CA GLU A 287 -6.73 -0.95 12.10
C GLU A 287 -6.73 -1.62 10.70
N ALA A 288 -6.90 -0.82 9.65
CA ALA A 288 -6.84 -1.25 8.26
C ALA A 288 -5.46 -1.05 7.60
N MET A 289 -4.37 -1.03 8.39
CA MET A 289 -3.01 -0.89 7.86
C MET A 289 -2.26 -2.22 7.83
N LEU A 290 -1.55 -2.45 6.72
CA LEU A 290 -0.62 -3.56 6.52
C LEU A 290 0.78 -3.00 6.29
N THR A 291 1.70 -3.30 7.20
CA THR A 291 3.12 -3.03 7.03
C THR A 291 3.80 -4.25 6.42
N VAL A 292 4.48 -4.03 5.29
CA VAL A 292 4.95 -5.08 4.39
C VAL A 292 6.47 -5.14 4.31
N GLU A 293 7.04 -6.30 4.62
CA GLU A 293 8.46 -6.59 4.40
C GLU A 293 8.69 -7.33 3.07
N ALA A 294 9.93 -7.28 2.56
CA ALA A 294 10.33 -7.98 1.36
C ALA A 294 10.92 -9.33 1.72
N ARG A 295 10.49 -10.36 1.00
CA ARG A 295 10.98 -11.72 1.15
C ARG A 295 11.46 -12.29 -0.16
N ARG A 296 12.34 -13.28 -0.06
CA ARG A 296 12.72 -14.15 -1.17
C ARG A 296 11.59 -15.16 -1.43
N TYR A 297 11.60 -15.81 -2.60
CA TYR A 297 10.59 -16.82 -2.97
C TYR A 297 10.55 -18.04 -2.02
N ASP A 298 11.64 -18.32 -1.30
CA ASP A 298 11.72 -19.37 -0.28
C ASP A 298 11.16 -18.97 1.09
N GLY A 299 10.67 -17.73 1.24
CA GLY A 299 10.15 -17.18 2.49
C GLY A 299 11.22 -16.61 3.43
N ALA A 300 12.50 -16.67 3.06
CA ALA A 300 13.54 -15.96 3.81
C ALA A 300 13.37 -14.45 3.66
N LEU A 301 13.76 -13.69 4.69
CA LEU A 301 13.77 -12.23 4.62
C LEU A 301 14.74 -11.80 3.50
N SER A 302 14.30 -10.90 2.63
CA SER A 302 15.16 -10.34 1.57
C SER A 302 16.23 -9.44 2.18
N LYS A 303 17.39 -9.39 1.54
CA LYS A 303 18.51 -8.52 1.90
C LYS A 303 18.02 -7.08 2.08
N ASN A 304 18.52 -6.45 3.14
CA ASN A 304 18.14 -5.10 3.57
C ASN A 304 16.65 -4.87 3.83
N SER A 305 15.76 -5.86 3.74
CA SER A 305 14.39 -5.67 4.19
C SER A 305 14.39 -5.36 5.68
N ASN A 306 13.70 -4.30 6.05
CA ASN A 306 13.34 -4.12 7.44
C ASN A 306 12.37 -5.23 7.86
N SER A 307 12.35 -5.50 9.17
CA SER A 307 11.48 -6.47 9.81
C SER A 307 11.00 -5.91 11.15
N GLY A 308 10.08 -6.57 11.84
CA GLY A 308 9.73 -6.16 13.19
C GLY A 308 8.55 -6.95 13.74
N PHE A 309 8.79 -7.68 14.83
CA PHE A 309 7.71 -8.45 15.47
C PHE A 309 6.63 -7.50 16.01
N GLY A 310 5.37 -7.75 15.67
CA GLY A 310 4.23 -6.92 16.08
C GLY A 310 4.17 -5.53 15.44
N THR A 311 5.07 -5.22 14.50
CA THR A 311 5.07 -3.95 13.73
C THR A 311 5.05 -4.15 12.23
N VAL A 312 5.57 -5.28 11.74
CA VAL A 312 5.37 -5.78 10.38
C VAL A 312 4.29 -6.85 10.42
N ASP A 313 3.36 -6.77 9.47
CA ASP A 313 2.18 -7.65 9.43
C ASP A 313 2.36 -8.84 8.49
N ILE A 314 2.97 -8.61 7.32
CA ILE A 314 3.06 -9.60 6.24
C ILE A 314 4.29 -9.34 5.37
N GLY A 315 4.75 -10.35 4.64
CA GLY A 315 5.76 -10.17 3.59
C GLY A 315 5.26 -10.56 2.22
N ALA A 316 5.97 -10.14 1.17
CA ALA A 316 5.69 -10.55 -0.21
C ALA A 316 7.00 -10.79 -0.98
N PRO A 317 6.98 -11.63 -2.03
CA PRO A 317 8.16 -11.94 -2.82
C PRO A 317 8.68 -10.70 -3.56
N ALA A 318 9.81 -10.17 -3.12
CA ALA A 318 10.50 -9.04 -3.71
C ALA A 318 12.02 -9.13 -3.43
N PRO A 319 12.67 -10.25 -3.85
CA PRO A 319 14.09 -10.45 -3.63
C PRO A 319 14.93 -9.32 -4.23
N GLU A 320 16.05 -8.97 -3.59
CA GLU A 320 17.07 -8.15 -4.25
C GLU A 320 17.67 -8.91 -5.43
N ARG A 321 18.28 -8.16 -6.36
CA ARG A 321 18.87 -8.66 -7.62
C ARG A 321 19.76 -9.89 -7.49
N ASP A 322 20.46 -10.07 -6.36
CA ASP A 322 21.39 -11.18 -6.10
C ASP A 322 20.76 -12.34 -5.33
N GLU A 323 19.46 -12.29 -5.01
CA GLU A 323 18.79 -13.27 -4.16
C GLU A 323 17.84 -14.21 -4.89
N GLY A 324 17.64 -14.01 -6.19
CA GLY A 324 16.81 -14.86 -7.00
C GLY A 324 16.44 -14.25 -8.36
N PRO A 325 15.48 -14.89 -9.04
CA PRO A 325 14.88 -14.34 -10.25
C PRO A 325 14.29 -12.93 -10.04
N PRO A 326 14.30 -12.07 -11.06
CA PRO A 326 13.88 -10.67 -10.90
C PRO A 326 12.36 -10.56 -10.82
N VAL A 327 11.81 -9.80 -9.87
CA VAL A 327 10.42 -9.30 -10.01
C VAL A 327 10.43 -8.17 -11.04
N CYS A 328 9.78 -8.36 -12.19
CA CYS A 328 9.74 -7.36 -13.25
C CYS A 328 8.54 -6.43 -13.09
N SER A 329 8.71 -5.16 -13.43
CA SER A 329 7.61 -4.18 -13.47
C SER A 329 7.81 -3.16 -14.60
N THR A 330 6.75 -2.43 -14.94
CA THR A 330 6.76 -1.33 -15.91
C THR A 330 7.78 -0.26 -15.53
N SER A 331 8.45 0.32 -16.52
CA SER A 331 9.53 1.27 -16.34
C SER A 331 9.35 2.50 -17.22
N VAL A 332 10.06 3.56 -16.86
CA VAL A 332 10.25 4.72 -17.72
C VAL A 332 11.37 4.42 -18.72
N ALA A 333 11.28 4.94 -19.93
CA ALA A 333 12.22 4.69 -21.02
C ALA A 333 13.68 5.11 -20.70
N SER A 334 13.88 6.02 -19.73
CA SER A 334 15.20 6.52 -19.36
C SER A 334 15.77 5.87 -18.09
N ALA A 335 17.00 5.37 -18.21
CA ALA A 335 17.94 4.92 -17.17
C ALA A 335 17.83 3.49 -16.61
N HIS A 336 16.69 2.77 -16.73
CA HIS A 336 16.59 1.43 -16.14
C HIS A 336 15.75 0.39 -16.90
N ALA A 337 15.22 0.74 -18.08
CA ALA A 337 14.57 -0.18 -19.00
C ALA A 337 15.55 -1.33 -19.38
N GLY A 338 15.08 -2.57 -19.42
CA GLY A 338 15.90 -3.73 -19.80
C GLY A 338 16.84 -4.25 -18.70
N SER A 339 16.61 -3.89 -17.43
CA SER A 339 17.53 -4.26 -16.34
C SER A 339 17.18 -5.57 -15.63
N ALA A 340 18.23 -6.32 -15.29
CA ALA A 340 18.22 -7.52 -14.45
C ALA A 340 17.42 -8.73 -14.99
N GLY A 341 17.25 -8.85 -16.30
CA GLY A 341 16.51 -9.96 -16.91
C GLY A 341 15.08 -9.59 -17.33
N CYS A 342 14.63 -8.38 -17.02
CA CYS A 342 13.44 -7.78 -17.64
C CYS A 342 13.86 -7.12 -18.96
N ALA A 343 13.06 -7.20 -20.02
CA ALA A 343 13.38 -6.66 -21.35
C ALA A 343 12.53 -5.42 -21.68
N GLY A 344 12.94 -4.59 -22.64
CA GLY A 344 12.13 -3.45 -23.13
C GLY A 344 11.82 -2.40 -22.06
N ASP A 345 10.60 -1.85 -22.07
CA ASP A 345 10.10 -0.84 -21.13
C ASP A 345 9.82 -1.41 -19.71
N TYR A 346 10.48 -2.50 -19.34
CA TYR A 346 10.33 -3.18 -18.05
C TYR A 346 11.68 -3.25 -17.33
N ALA A 347 11.62 -3.26 -16.00
CA ALA A 347 12.79 -3.27 -15.14
C ALA A 347 12.54 -4.08 -13.88
N HIS A 348 13.60 -4.64 -13.31
CA HIS A 348 13.47 -5.28 -12.01
C HIS A 348 13.11 -4.26 -10.93
N PHE A 349 12.14 -4.63 -10.11
CA PHE A 349 11.69 -3.90 -8.95
C PHE A 349 11.78 -4.79 -7.72
N ASP A 350 12.51 -4.34 -6.71
CA ASP A 350 12.85 -5.12 -5.53
C ASP A 350 12.50 -4.38 -4.23
N ARG A 351 12.85 -5.01 -3.10
CA ARG A 351 12.74 -4.47 -1.76
C ARG A 351 11.29 -4.22 -1.32
N THR A 352 11.13 -3.58 -0.16
CA THR A 352 9.81 -3.44 0.49
C THR A 352 8.80 -2.63 -0.32
N SER A 353 9.25 -1.79 -1.26
CA SER A 353 8.38 -1.07 -2.18
C SER A 353 7.68 -1.99 -3.18
N ALA A 354 8.40 -2.98 -3.73
CA ALA A 354 7.81 -3.98 -4.62
C ALA A 354 6.91 -4.95 -3.84
N ALA A 355 7.31 -5.32 -2.63
CA ALA A 355 6.48 -6.15 -1.74
C ALA A 355 5.14 -5.47 -1.39
N ALA A 356 5.18 -4.17 -1.03
CA ALA A 356 3.97 -3.39 -0.76
C ALA A 356 3.06 -3.26 -2.00
N ALA A 357 3.64 -3.10 -3.19
CA ALA A 357 2.88 -3.07 -4.44
C ALA A 357 2.18 -4.42 -4.71
N ILE A 358 2.87 -5.54 -4.46
CA ILE A 358 2.30 -6.89 -4.58
C ILE A 358 1.14 -7.08 -3.60
N VAL A 359 1.30 -6.67 -2.34
CA VAL A 359 0.20 -6.76 -1.34
C VAL A 359 -0.98 -5.85 -1.72
N SER A 360 -0.71 -4.65 -2.27
CA SER A 360 -1.75 -3.73 -2.73
C SER A 360 -2.54 -4.31 -3.92
N GLY A 361 -1.84 -4.88 -4.90
CA GLY A 361 -2.47 -5.57 -6.03
C GLY A 361 -3.24 -6.81 -5.57
N ALA A 362 -2.70 -7.57 -4.63
CA ALA A 362 -3.38 -8.73 -4.04
C ALA A 362 -4.66 -8.35 -3.30
N ALA A 363 -4.64 -7.27 -2.50
CA ALA A 363 -5.81 -6.74 -1.83
C ALA A 363 -6.92 -6.35 -2.84
N ALA A 364 -6.54 -5.64 -3.89
CA ALA A 364 -7.47 -5.29 -4.97
C ALA A 364 -8.02 -6.56 -5.64
N LEU A 365 -7.17 -7.54 -5.98
CA LEU A 365 -7.57 -8.81 -6.58
C LEU A 365 -8.57 -9.58 -5.70
N VAL A 366 -8.34 -9.65 -4.39
CA VAL A 366 -9.26 -10.34 -3.48
C VAL A 366 -10.63 -9.66 -3.47
N TRP A 367 -10.69 -8.32 -3.43
CA TRP A 367 -11.96 -7.59 -3.55
C TRP A 367 -12.67 -7.76 -4.90
N ARG A 368 -11.97 -8.24 -5.93
CA ARG A 368 -12.56 -8.55 -7.25
C ARG A 368 -13.26 -9.91 -7.27
N ASP A 369 -13.13 -10.71 -6.21
CA ASP A 369 -13.87 -11.95 -6.03
C ASP A 369 -15.19 -11.68 -5.28
N PRO A 370 -16.36 -12.10 -5.81
CA PRO A 370 -17.67 -11.85 -5.21
C PRO A 370 -17.81 -12.32 -3.75
N ARG A 371 -17.04 -13.31 -3.31
CA ARG A 371 -17.04 -13.80 -1.92
C ARG A 371 -16.49 -12.78 -0.93
N TYR A 372 -15.68 -11.85 -1.42
CA TYR A 372 -14.96 -10.86 -0.63
C TYR A 372 -15.34 -9.42 -0.98
N ALA A 373 -16.19 -9.18 -1.98
CA ALA A 373 -16.55 -7.85 -2.46
C ALA A 373 -17.07 -6.91 -1.34
N ASP A 374 -17.77 -7.48 -0.37
CA ASP A 374 -18.38 -6.78 0.78
C ASP A 374 -17.46 -6.70 2.02
N CYS A 375 -16.23 -7.24 1.98
CA CYS A 375 -15.31 -7.09 3.11
C CYS A 375 -15.00 -5.61 3.36
N SER A 376 -15.08 -5.17 4.62
CA SER A 376 -14.42 -3.94 5.05
C SER A 376 -12.90 -4.05 4.86
N ALA A 377 -12.18 -2.92 4.88
CA ALA A 377 -10.71 -2.95 4.81
C ALA A 377 -10.07 -3.75 5.97
N VAL A 378 -10.66 -3.68 7.16
CA VAL A 378 -10.23 -4.48 8.33
C VAL A 378 -10.45 -5.96 8.10
N GLN A 379 -11.62 -6.35 7.57
CA GLN A 379 -11.91 -7.76 7.26
C GLN A 379 -10.98 -8.27 6.14
N LEU A 380 -10.73 -7.46 5.11
CA LEU A 380 -9.81 -7.83 4.05
C LEU A 380 -8.38 -7.98 4.58
N ARG A 381 -7.93 -7.09 5.45
CA ARG A 381 -6.65 -7.23 6.17
C ARG A 381 -6.60 -8.57 6.90
N GLN A 382 -7.66 -8.93 7.64
CA GLN A 382 -7.73 -10.21 8.34
C GLN A 382 -7.70 -11.40 7.39
N VAL A 383 -8.37 -11.33 6.23
CA VAL A 383 -8.31 -12.37 5.19
C VAL A 383 -6.86 -12.59 4.78
N LEU A 384 -6.15 -11.53 4.37
CA LEU A 384 -4.77 -11.62 3.89
C LEU A 384 -3.81 -12.16 4.96
N LEU A 385 -4.00 -11.78 6.22
CA LEU A 385 -3.19 -12.30 7.32
C LEU A 385 -3.52 -13.77 7.63
N GLN A 386 -4.80 -14.16 7.70
CA GLN A 386 -5.16 -15.53 8.07
C GLN A 386 -4.86 -16.55 6.96
N THR A 387 -4.84 -16.13 5.70
CA THR A 387 -4.52 -17.01 4.57
C THR A 387 -3.05 -17.02 4.21
N GLY A 388 -2.24 -16.10 4.76
CA GLY A 388 -0.81 -16.05 4.49
C GLY A 388 -0.07 -17.26 5.04
N ARG A 389 1.10 -17.54 4.45
CA ARG A 389 1.97 -18.62 4.89
C ARG A 389 2.75 -18.22 6.13
N TYR A 390 2.86 -19.16 7.05
CA TYR A 390 3.77 -19.06 8.19
C TYR A 390 5.18 -19.48 7.74
N CYS A 391 6.17 -18.64 8.03
CA CYS A 391 7.58 -18.99 7.81
C CYS A 391 8.17 -19.39 9.14
N ARG A 392 9.09 -20.35 9.10
CA ARG A 392 9.91 -20.67 10.26
C ARG A 392 10.84 -19.50 10.58
N TYR A 393 10.49 -18.72 11.61
CA TYR A 393 11.43 -17.86 12.31
C TYR A 393 12.23 -18.70 13.31
N GLY A 394 13.30 -19.37 12.86
CA GLY A 394 14.10 -20.20 13.76
C GLY A 394 13.26 -21.28 14.48
N THR A 395 13.77 -21.78 15.62
CA THR A 395 13.30 -23.02 16.26
C THR A 395 12.06 -22.90 17.15
N ASP A 396 11.31 -21.80 17.12
CA ASP A 396 10.13 -21.63 17.98
C ASP A 396 8.80 -21.72 17.19
N PRO A 397 8.09 -22.88 17.22
CA PRO A 397 6.87 -23.10 16.47
C PRO A 397 5.62 -22.42 17.08
N GLY A 398 5.71 -21.75 18.24
CA GLY A 398 4.55 -21.22 18.96
C GLY A 398 4.09 -19.80 18.59
N GLN A 399 4.87 -19.06 17.80
CA GLN A 399 4.65 -17.62 17.57
C GLN A 399 5.11 -17.13 16.18
N ALA A 400 5.14 -17.98 15.15
CA ALA A 400 5.53 -17.51 13.83
C ALA A 400 4.48 -16.49 13.34
N PRO A 401 4.81 -15.20 13.12
CA PRO A 401 3.89 -14.31 12.44
C PRO A 401 3.72 -14.78 10.99
N VAL A 402 2.58 -14.41 10.40
CA VAL A 402 2.34 -14.57 8.97
C VAL A 402 3.47 -13.84 8.25
N CYS A 403 4.25 -14.56 7.48
CA CYS A 403 5.49 -14.03 6.93
C CYS A 403 5.36 -13.70 5.46
N MET A 404 4.40 -14.31 4.76
CA MET A 404 4.37 -14.33 3.31
C MET A 404 2.93 -14.41 2.82
N LEU A 405 2.59 -13.50 1.91
CA LEU A 405 1.34 -13.48 1.17
C LEU A 405 1.09 -14.81 0.48
N ASP A 406 -0.12 -15.34 0.65
CA ASP A 406 -0.60 -16.52 -0.06
C ASP A 406 -2.07 -16.34 -0.45
N LEU A 407 -2.33 -16.48 -1.76
CA LEU A 407 -3.63 -16.27 -2.40
C LEU A 407 -4.27 -17.58 -2.89
N ALA A 408 -3.74 -18.75 -2.49
CA ALA A 408 -4.29 -20.05 -2.89
C ALA A 408 -5.80 -20.19 -2.62
N PHE A 409 -6.29 -19.52 -1.58
CA PHE A 409 -7.69 -19.52 -1.18
C PHE A 409 -8.65 -18.97 -2.24
N LEU A 410 -8.18 -18.12 -3.17
CA LEU A 410 -9.02 -17.62 -4.26
C LEU A 410 -9.42 -18.75 -5.22
N GLY A 411 -8.60 -19.78 -5.37
CA GLY A 411 -8.92 -20.97 -6.17
C GLY A 411 -9.79 -22.01 -5.45
N ASP A 412 -9.98 -21.87 -4.13
CA ASP A 412 -10.75 -22.82 -3.31
C ASP A 412 -12.16 -22.28 -3.03
N PRO A 413 -13.22 -22.81 -3.67
CA PRO A 413 -14.59 -22.33 -3.47
C PRO A 413 -15.10 -22.55 -2.03
N LEU A 414 -14.47 -23.44 -1.25
CA LEU A 414 -14.84 -23.75 0.13
C LEU A 414 -13.94 -23.04 1.15
N SER A 415 -13.12 -22.08 0.72
CA SER A 415 -12.22 -21.36 1.62
C SER A 415 -12.99 -20.77 2.81
N PRO A 416 -12.60 -21.09 4.06
CA PRO A 416 -13.23 -20.55 5.26
C PRO A 416 -12.98 -19.04 5.40
N ALA A 417 -11.98 -18.49 4.70
CA ALA A 417 -11.64 -17.07 4.76
C ALA A 417 -12.79 -16.17 4.28
N ALA A 418 -13.66 -16.66 3.38
CA ALA A 418 -14.86 -15.92 2.97
C ALA A 418 -15.80 -15.62 4.16
N GLY A 419 -15.78 -16.47 5.18
CA GLY A 419 -16.55 -16.27 6.42
C GLY A 419 -16.14 -15.01 7.19
N LEU A 420 -14.91 -14.51 7.01
CA LEU A 420 -14.42 -13.29 7.67
C LEU A 420 -15.12 -12.03 7.18
N CYS A 421 -15.69 -12.07 5.96
CA CYS A 421 -16.34 -10.94 5.32
C CYS A 421 -17.85 -10.94 5.51
N SER A 422 -18.40 -12.01 6.10
CA SER A 422 -19.78 -11.98 6.58
C SER A 422 -19.89 -10.94 7.70
N ARG A 423 -20.89 -10.07 7.62
CA ARG A 423 -21.23 -9.18 8.74
C ARG A 423 -21.49 -10.10 9.92
N ARG A 424 -20.72 -9.99 11.01
CA ARG A 424 -21.31 -10.32 12.30
C ARG A 424 -22.43 -9.30 12.51
N ALA A 425 -23.63 -9.65 12.07
CA ALA A 425 -24.81 -9.19 12.76
C ALA A 425 -24.70 -9.69 14.20
N SER A 426 -25.06 -8.85 15.18
CA SER A 426 -24.96 -9.03 16.66
C SER A 426 -23.52 -9.05 17.22
N ASP A 427 -23.12 -8.22 18.20
CA ASP A 427 -23.87 -7.53 19.27
C ASP A 427 -23.45 -6.06 19.48
#